data_AF-X1R2X1-F1
#
_entry.id   AF-X1R2X1-F1
#
_cell.length_a   1.000
_cell.length_b   1.000
_cell.length_c   1.000
_cell.angle_alpha   90.00
_cell.angle_beta   90.00
_cell.angle_gamma   90.00
#
_symmetry.space_group_name_H-M   'P 1'
#
loop_
_entity.id
_entity.type
_entity.pdbx_description
1 polymer ?
#
loop_
_entity_poly.entity_id
_entity_poly.type
_entity_poly.pdbx_seq_one_letter_code
_entity_poly.pdbx_strand_id
1 'polypeptide(L)' 'EVQINTPLRPCAVKPLTPEEIAAIRQEFAGVSGVVTVYEALRPEATPLNLDETLRRRPKL' A
#
# COMPACT_ATOMS: atom_id res chain seq x y z
N GLU A 1 1.67 13.97 -6.88
CA GLU A 1 1.21 12.94 -5.93
C GLU A 1 2.28 12.78 -4.86
N VAL A 2 1.90 12.81 -3.59
CA VAL A 2 2.81 12.61 -2.44
C VAL A 2 2.47 11.26 -1.83
N GLN A 3 3.45 10.36 -1.74
CA GLN A 3 3.23 9.04 -1.16
C GLN A 3 3.98 8.92 0.17
N ILE A 4 3.25 8.65 1.26
CA ILE A 4 3.80 8.52 2.61
C ILE A 4 3.92 7.04 2.97
N ASN A 5 5.07 6.65 3.52
CA ASN A 5 5.31 5.33 4.10
C ASN A 5 4.99 4.18 3.12
N THR A 6 5.63 4.19 1.95
CA THR A 6 5.44 3.22 0.87
C THR A 6 6.40 2.00 0.82
N PRO A 7 7.17 1.60 1.86
CA PRO A 7 8.02 0.44 1.71
C PRO A 7 7.18 -0.85 1.60
N LEU A 8 6.99 -1.32 0.37
CA LEU A 8 6.30 -2.56 0.04
C LEU A 8 7.16 -3.81 0.27
N ARG A 9 8.46 -3.63 0.55
CA ARG A 9 9.39 -4.73 0.84
C ARG A 9 9.74 -4.76 2.33
N PRO A 10 9.87 -5.96 2.92
CA PRO A 10 10.49 -6.10 4.23
C PRO A 10 11.84 -5.38 4.24
N CYS A 11 12.02 -4.47 5.18
CA CYS A 11 13.27 -3.77 5.41
C CYS A 11 13.47 -3.55 6.92
N ALA A 12 14.69 -3.19 7.33
CA ALA A 12 15.02 -2.98 8.74
C ALA A 12 14.41 -1.69 9.34
N VAL A 13 13.86 -0.81 8.49
CA VAL A 13 13.23 0.44 8.92
C VAL A 13 11.80 0.15 9.36
N LYS A 14 11.46 0.59 10.57
CA LYS A 14 10.09 0.47 11.07
C LYS A 14 9.19 1.44 10.29
N PRO A 15 8.00 1.00 9.87
CA PRO A 15 7.02 1.92 9.30
C PRO A 15 6.61 2.98 10.33
N LEU A 16 6.23 4.15 9.82
CA LEU A 16 5.59 5.20 10.62
C LEU A 16 4.28 4.72 11.22
N THR A 17 3.94 5.20 12.42
CA THR A 17 2.64 4.95 13.05
C THR A 17 1.53 5.73 12.34
N PRO A 18 0.25 5.36 12.52
CA PRO A 18 -0.88 6.10 11.98
C PRO A 18 -0.88 7.59 12.37
N GLU A 19 -0.49 7.90 13.61
CA GLU A 19 -0.42 9.27 14.13
C GLU A 19 0.68 10.09 13.44
N GLU A 20 1.85 9.49 13.22
CA GLU A 20 2.95 10.11 12.49
C GLU A 20 2.57 10.37 11.03
N ILE A 21 1.89 9.42 10.38
CA ILE A 21 1.37 9.60 9.01
C ILE A 21 0.35 10.74 8.97
N ALA A 22 -0.56 10.81 9.94
CA ALA A 22 -1.56 11.87 10.02
C ALA A 22 -0.93 13.25 10.21
N ALA A 23 0.08 13.37 11.08
CA ALA A 23 0.82 14.62 11.27
C ALA A 23 1.54 15.05 9.98
N ILE A 24 2.26 14.15 9.32
CA ILE A 24 2.94 14.43 8.05
C ILE A 24 1.93 14.86 6.99
N ARG A 25 0.77 14.20 6.91
CA ARG A 25 -0.28 14.54 5.95
C ARG A 25 -0.82 15.96 6.14
N GLN A 26 -0.87 16.48 7.37
CA GLN A 26 -1.30 17.86 7.64
C GLN A 26 -0.36 18.90 7.02
N GLU A 27 0.95 18.62 6.99
CA GLU A 27 1.94 19.50 6.32
C GLU A 27 1.69 19.63 4.81
N PHE A 28 0.98 18.66 4.21
CA PHE A 28 0.62 18.65 2.80
C PHE A 28 -0.85 19.03 2.55
N ALA A 29 -1.55 19.66 3.49
CA ALA A 29 -2.98 19.99 3.36
C ALA A 29 -3.35 20.81 2.11
N GLY A 30 -2.39 21.58 1.54
CA GLY A 30 -2.57 22.33 0.29
C GLY A 30 -2.27 21.55 -1.00
N VAL A 31 -1.87 20.28 -0.90
CA VAL A 31 -1.49 19.43 -2.03
C VAL A 31 -2.54 18.34 -2.23
N SER A 32 -3.19 18.35 -3.39
CA SER A 32 -4.07 17.25 -3.79
C SER A 32 -3.27 15.98 -4.07
N GLY A 33 -3.79 14.82 -3.67
CA GLY A 33 -3.18 13.53 -3.98
C GLY A 33 -2.05 13.13 -3.02
N VAL A 34 -2.25 13.31 -1.72
CA VAL A 34 -1.46 12.67 -0.67
C VAL A 34 -2.05 11.29 -0.40
N VAL A 35 -1.25 10.23 -0.58
CA VAL A 35 -1.71 8.83 -0.46
C VAL A 35 -0.79 8.04 0.46
N THR A 36 -1.35 7.03 1.11
CA THR A 36 -0.62 6.07 1.95
C THR A 36 -1.02 4.66 1.51
N VAL A 37 -0.08 3.71 1.52
CA VAL A 37 -0.35 2.31 1.15
C VAL A 37 -1.29 1.60 2.13
N TYR A 38 -1.52 2.19 3.31
CA TYR A 38 -2.41 1.66 4.34
C TYR A 38 -3.87 2.10 4.13
N GLU A 39 -4.07 3.30 3.56
CA GLU A 39 -5.41 3.84 3.26
C GLU A 39 -5.90 3.42 1.86
N ALA A 40 -4.99 2.98 0.98
CA ALA A 40 -5.33 2.56 -0.37
C ALA A 40 -6.15 1.26 -0.38
N LEU A 41 -7.31 1.29 -1.04
CA LEU A 41 -8.08 0.09 -1.35
C LEU A 41 -7.23 -0.84 -2.22
N ARG A 42 -7.06 -2.09 -1.77
CA ARG A 42 -6.43 -3.13 -2.59
C ARG A 42 -7.46 -3.62 -3.59
N PRO A 43 -7.25 -3.44 -4.91
CA PRO A 43 -8.15 -4.01 -5.89
C PRO A 43 -8.09 -5.54 -5.81
N GLU A 44 -9.24 -6.18 -5.85
CA GLU A 44 -9.30 -7.64 -6.00
C GLU A 44 -8.73 -8.02 -7.37
N ALA A 45 -7.74 -8.91 -7.38
CA ALA A 45 -7.15 -9.42 -8.60
C ALA A 45 -7.79 -10.76 -8.96
N THR A 46 -8.53 -10.81 -10.08
CA THR A 46 -9.07 -12.06 -10.62
C THR A 46 -8.03 -12.75 -11.51
N PRO A 47 -7.77 -14.05 -11.32
CA PRO A 47 -6.87 -14.79 -12.20
C PRO A 47 -7.39 -14.81 -13.63
N LEU A 48 -6.52 -14.51 -14.60
CA LEU A 48 -6.84 -14.69 -16.02
C LEU A 48 -7.02 -16.18 -16.36
N ASN A 49 -6.22 -17.04 -15.73
CA ASN A 49 -6.35 -18.49 -15.80
C ASN A 49 -6.18 -19.07 -14.38
N LEU A 50 -7.24 -19.66 -13.86
CA LEU A 50 -7.28 -20.22 -12.50
C LEU A 50 -6.38 -21.44 -12.35
N ASP A 51 -6.39 -22.36 -13.31
CA ASP A 51 -5.61 -23.61 -13.27
C ASP A 51 -4.10 -23.34 -13.26
N GLU A 52 -3.63 -22.47 -14.15
CA GLU A 52 -2.22 -22.05 -14.19
C GLU A 52 -1.83 -21.26 -12.95
N THR A 53 -2.76 -20.49 -12.38
CA THR A 53 -2.54 -19.75 -11.14
C THR A 53 -2.39 -20.70 -9.95
N LEU A 54 -3.25 -21.72 -9.83
CA LEU A 54 -3.19 -22.72 -8.78
C LEU A 54 -1.93 -23.60 -8.87
N ARG A 55 -1.46 -23.92 -10.09
CA ARG A 55 -0.17 -24.61 -10.30
C ARG A 55 1.01 -23.84 -9.70
N ARG A 56 1.02 -22.51 -9.82
CA ARG A 56 2.11 -21.64 -9.34
C ARG A 56 1.91 -21.16 -7.90
N ARG A 57 0.65 -21.02 -7.47
CA ARG A 57 0.23 -20.57 -6.14
C ARG A 57 -0.91 -21.46 -5.65
N PRO A 58 -0.60 -22.55 -4.90
CA PRO A 58 -1.60 -23.53 -4.46
C PRO A 58 -2.66 -22.98 -3.49
N LYS A 59 -2.51 -21.74 -3.03
CA LYS A 59 -3.44 -21.02 -2.16
C LYS A 59 -3.75 -19.68 -2.84
N LEU A 60 -5.04 -19.37 -2.96
CA LEU A 60 -5.56 -18.05 -3.35
C LEU A 60 -5.71 -17.17 -2.12
#